data_AF-A0A660Q5U1-F1
#
_entry.id   AF-A0A660Q5U1-F1
#
_cell.length_a   1.000
_cell.length_b   1.000
_cell.length_c   1.000
_cell.angle_alpha   90.00
_cell.angle_beta   90.00
_cell.angle_gamma   90.00
#
_symmetry.space_group_name_H-M   'P 1'
#
loop_
_entity.id
_entity.type
_entity.pdbx_description
1 polymer ?
#
loop_
_entity_poly.entity_id
_entity_poly.type
_entity_poly.pdbx_seq_one_letter_code
_entity_poly.pdbx_strand_id
1 'polypeptide(L)' 'TKEALDFLSSLRLGVMLGILDGAEIEDLRKLMEQCQPAHLQKTVGRRLNSRERDFERARLVREVLRPEEAGGAVDGEGK' A
#
# COMPACT_ATOMS: atom_id res chain seq x y z
N THR A 1 9.15 -3.94 -5.46
CA THR A 1 7.85 -4.06 -6.17
C THR A 1 7.37 -5.49 -6.29
N LYS A 2 8.17 -6.42 -6.83
CA LYS A 2 7.77 -7.83 -7.05
C LYS A 2 7.13 -8.48 -5.81
N GLU A 3 7.86 -8.46 -4.69
CA GLU A 3 7.41 -9.04 -3.42
C GLU A 3 6.02 -8.55 -2.98
N ALA A 4 5.76 -7.23 -3.04
CA ALA A 4 4.47 -6.68 -2.67
C ALA A 4 3.34 -7.16 -3.59
N LEU A 5 3.59 -7.24 -4.91
CA LEU A 5 2.59 -7.75 -5.86
C LEU A 5 2.33 -9.25 -5.68
N ASP A 6 3.37 -10.03 -5.37
CA ASP A 6 3.25 -11.45 -5.09
C ASP A 6 2.34 -11.67 -3.87
N PHE A 7 2.57 -10.95 -2.77
CA PHE A 7 1.74 -11.03 -1.58
C PHE A 7 0.30 -10.53 -1.79
N LEU A 8 0.12 -9.41 -2.49
CA LEU A 8 -1.23 -8.91 -2.81
C LEU A 8 -2.01 -9.88 -3.71
N SER A 9 -1.32 -10.60 -4.59
CA SER A 9 -1.92 -11.65 -5.42
C SER A 9 -2.36 -12.84 -4.57
N SER A 10 -1.53 -13.28 -3.61
CA SER A 10 -1.91 -14.33 -2.65
C SER A 10 -3.07 -13.90 -1.77
N LEU A 11 -3.07 -12.66 -1.29
CA LEU A 11 -4.16 -12.10 -0.48
C LEU A 11 -5.48 -12.08 -1.27
N ARG A 12 -5.45 -11.59 -2.51
CA ARG A 12 -6.60 -11.60 -3.41
C ARG A 12 -7.13 -13.01 -3.65
N LEU A 13 -6.25 -13.98 -3.85
CA LEU A 13 -6.65 -15.38 -4.00
C LEU A 13 -7.36 -15.89 -2.74
N GLY A 14 -6.81 -15.61 -1.55
CA GLY A 14 -7.44 -15.98 -0.28
C GLY A 14 -8.84 -15.40 -0.10
N VAL A 15 -9.04 -14.14 -0.49
CA VAL A 15 -10.36 -13.49 -0.49
C VAL A 15 -11.30 -14.14 -1.51
N MET A 16 -10.84 -14.40 -2.74
CA MET A 16 -11.65 -15.05 -3.78
C MET A 16 -12.09 -16.47 -3.41
N LEU A 17 -11.28 -17.17 -2.63
CA LEU A 17 -11.59 -18.52 -2.13
C LEU A 17 -12.47 -18.50 -0.87
N GLY A 18 -12.80 -17.32 -0.33
CA GLY A 18 -13.55 -17.19 0.93
C GLY A 18 -12.76 -17.67 2.15
N ILE A 19 -11.43 -17.71 2.08
CA ILE A 19 -10.55 -18.07 3.21
C ILE A 19 -10.31 -16.86 4.11
N LEU A 20 -10.29 -15.67 3.53
CA LEU A 20 -10.01 -14.41 4.21
C LEU A 20 -11.19 -13.45 4.02
N ASP A 21 -11.69 -12.94 5.13
CA ASP A 21 -12.71 -11.89 5.18
C ASP A 21 -12.08 -10.54 5.55
N GLY A 22 -12.68 -9.43 5.13
CA GLY A 22 -12.29 -8.08 5.56
C GLY A 22 -11.47 -7.24 4.58
N ALA A 23 -11.23 -7.71 3.35
CA ALA A 23 -10.67 -6.90 2.27
C ALA A 23 -11.50 -7.06 0.99
N GLU A 24 -11.89 -5.96 0.35
CA GLU A 24 -12.58 -6.02 -0.94
C GLU A 24 -11.59 -6.25 -2.09
N ILE A 25 -11.99 -7.06 -3.08
CA ILE A 25 -11.16 -7.36 -4.27
C ILE A 25 -10.78 -6.07 -5.01
N GLU A 26 -11.69 -5.09 -5.05
CA GLU A 26 -11.44 -3.80 -5.70
C GLU A 26 -10.40 -2.96 -4.95
N ASP A 27 -10.35 -3.02 -3.62
CA ASP A 27 -9.33 -2.32 -2.84
C ASP A 27 -7.95 -2.95 -3.04
N LEU A 28 -7.88 -4.29 -3.09
CA LEU A 28 -6.65 -5.00 -3.43
C LEU A 28 -6.16 -4.64 -4.84
N ARG A 29 -7.07 -4.57 -5.81
CA ARG A 29 -6.73 -4.16 -7.19
C ARG A 29 -6.15 -2.74 -7.23
N LYS A 30 -6.80 -1.77 -6.57
CA LYS A 30 -6.32 -0.39 -6.49
C LYS A 30 -4.95 -0.33 -5.80
N LEU A 31 -4.78 -1.07 -4.71
CA LEU A 31 -3.51 -1.15 -3.98
C LEU A 31 -2.38 -1.71 -4.86
N MET A 32 -2.64 -2.73 -5.68
CA MET A 32 -1.67 -3.25 -6.65
C MET A 32 -1.25 -2.20 -7.69
N GLU A 33 -2.19 -1.38 -8.18
CA GLU A 33 -1.88 -0.29 -9.12
C GLU A 33 -1.04 0.81 -8.44
N GLN A 34 -1.43 1.22 -7.22
CA GLN A 34 -0.75 2.26 -6.47
C GLN A 34 0.66 1.85 -6.01
N CYS A 35 0.92 0.56 -5.80
CA CYS A 35 2.25 0.04 -5.46
C CYS A 35 3.27 0.11 -6.60
N GLN A 36 2.82 0.42 -7.83
CA GLN A 36 3.69 0.53 -9.00
C GLN A 36 4.63 1.73 -8.89
N PRO A 37 5.89 1.64 -9.37
CA PRO A 37 6.87 2.71 -9.26
C PRO A 37 6.39 4.06 -9.82
N ALA A 38 5.71 4.04 -10.97
CA ALA A 38 5.19 5.25 -11.60
C ALA A 38 4.10 5.92 -10.75
N HIS A 39 3.22 5.12 -10.14
CA HIS A 39 2.15 5.62 -9.29
C HIS A 39 2.69 6.18 -7.97
N LEU A 40 3.66 5.51 -7.35
CA LEU A 40 4.33 6.00 -6.14
C LEU A 40 5.01 7.36 -6.39
N GLN A 41 5.77 7.49 -7.48
CA GLN A 41 6.42 8.77 -7.81
C GLN A 41 5.41 9.88 -8.16
N LYS A 42 4.31 9.52 -8.84
CA LYS A 42 3.22 10.46 -9.15
C LYS A 42 2.54 10.96 -7.87
N THR A 43 2.30 10.07 -6.91
CA THR A 43 1.64 10.37 -5.63
C THR A 43 2.51 11.28 -4.77
N VAL A 44 3.81 11.03 -4.71
CA VAL A 44 4.76 11.83 -3.90
C VAL A 44 5.22 13.10 -4.63
N GLY A 45 4.92 13.25 -5.92
CA GLY A 45 5.22 14.46 -6.70
C GLY A 45 6.71 14.66 -7.03
N ARG A 46 7.56 13.67 -6.77
CA ARG A 46 9.00 13.69 -7.09
C ARG A 46 9.52 12.31 -7.47
N ARG A 47 10.73 12.29 -8.04
CA ARG A 47 11.45 11.02 -8.25
C ARG A 47 11.83 10.42 -6.91
N LEU A 48 11.66 9.10 -6.81
CA LEU A 48 11.99 8.31 -5.63
C LEU A 48 13.08 7.30 -6.02
N ASN A 49 14.11 7.19 -5.20
CA ASN A 49 15.08 6.11 -5.33
C ASN A 49 14.48 4.76 -4.89
N SER A 50 15.21 3.66 -5.06
CA SER A 50 14.70 2.33 -4.73
C SER A 50 14.24 2.19 -3.27
N ARG A 51 15.02 2.72 -2.32
CA ARG A 51 14.72 2.63 -0.89
C ARG A 51 13.50 3.48 -0.52
N GLU A 52 13.39 4.68 -1.07
CA GLU A 52 12.23 5.55 -0.87
C GLU A 52 10.95 4.92 -1.43
N ARG A 53 11.02 4.30 -2.61
CA ARG A 53 9.87 3.58 -3.17
C ARG A 53 9.43 2.40 -2.30
N ASP A 54 10.38 1.72 -1.66
CA ASP A 54 10.05 0.61 -0.75
C ASP A 54 9.39 1.11 0.53
N PHE A 55 9.87 2.24 1.08
CA PHE A 55 9.26 2.89 2.24
C PHE A 55 7.84 3.37 1.95
N GLU A 56 7.64 4.12 0.86
CA GLU A 56 6.32 4.62 0.46
C GLU A 56 5.34 3.49 0.15
N ARG A 57 5.81 2.40 -0.47
CA ARG A 57 4.96 1.22 -0.70
C ARG A 57 4.52 0.59 0.61
N ALA A 58 5.43 0.42 1.56
CA ALA A 58 5.11 -0.16 2.85
C ALA A 58 4.13 0.72 3.64
N ARG A 59 4.28 2.05 3.55
CA ARG A 59 3.33 3.02 4.12
C ARG A 59 1.94 2.86 3.49
N LEU A 60 1.85 2.91 2.17
CA LEU A 60 0.60 2.79 1.42
C LEU A 60 -0.14 1.48 1.72
N VAL A 61 0.58 0.35 1.75
CA VAL A 61 -0.01 -0.96 2.09
C VAL A 61 -0.59 -0.96 3.51
N ARG A 62 0.10 -0.35 4.48
CA ARG A 62 -0.41 -0.25 5.85
C ARG A 62 -1.64 0.66 5.94
N GLU A 63 -1.64 1.81 5.27
CA GLU A 63 -2.77 2.74 5.27
C GLU A 63 -4.04 2.08 4.70
N VAL A 64 -3.92 1.30 3.62
CA VAL A 64 -5.07 0.62 3.00
C VAL A 64 -5.54 -0.59 3.80
N LEU A 65 -4.62 -1.40 4.34
CA LEU A 65 -4.99 -2.63 5.05
C LEU A 65 -5.27 -2.42 6.55
N ARG A 66 -4.87 -1.29 7.13
CA ARG A 66 -5.09 -0.90 8.53
C ARG A 66 -5.53 0.57 8.63
N PRO A 67 -6.77 0.89 8.24
CA PRO A 67 -7.27 2.27 8.30
C PRO A 67 -7.25 2.86 9.73
N GLU A 68 -7.42 2.03 10.76
CA GLU A 68 -7.40 2.46 12.18
C GLU A 68 -6.05 3.03 12.64
N GLU A 69 -4.93 2.66 12.00
CA GLU A 69 -3.60 3.17 12.38
C GLU A 69 -3.15 4.38 11.54
N ALA A 70 -3.92 4.77 10.51
CA ALA A 70 -3.62 5.92 9.65
C ALA A 70 -3.91 7.28 10.31
N GLY A 71 -4.58 7.30 11.47
CA GLY A 71 -4.87 8.52 12.26
C GLY A 71 -3.78 8.95 13.26
N GLY A 72 -2.64 8.23 13.32
CA GLY A 72 -1.61 8.39 14.35
C GLY A 72 -0.42 9.30 13.99
N ALA A 73 -0.58 10.28 13.10
CA ALA A 73 0.45 11.26 12.79
C ALA A 73 -0.12 12.69 12.82
N VAL A 74 -0.49 13.14 14.02
CA VAL A 74 -0.73 14.56 14.30
C VAL A 74 0.46 15.09 15.10
N ASP A 75 1.03 16.16 14.55
CA ASP A 75 1.85 17.19 15.15
C ASP A 75 3.28 16.86 15.62
N GLY A 76 4.22 17.37 14.82
CA GLY A 76 5.63 17.49 15.15
C GLY A 76 6.37 18.51 14.27
N GLU A 77 5.74 19.64 13.90
CA GLU A 77 6.48 20.85 13.55
C GLU A 77 6.56 21.77 14.78
N GLY A 78 7.78 22.25 15.10
CA GLY A 78 7.95 23.57 15.72
C GLY A 78 8.53 23.63 17.14
N LYS A 79 9.82 23.32 17.32
CA LYS A 79 10.89 24.29 17.70
C LYS A 79 12.21 23.58 17.99
#